data_AF-A0A0F7RX54-F1
#
_entry.id   AF-A0A0F7RX54-F1
#
_cell.length_a   1.000
_cell.length_b   1.000
_cell.length_c   1.000
_cell.angle_alpha   90.00
_cell.angle_beta   90.00
_cell.angle_gamma   90.00
#
_symmetry.space_group_name_H-M   'P 1'
#
loop_
_entity.id
_entity.type
_entity.pdbx_description
1 polymer ?
#
loop_
_entity_poly.entity_id
_entity_poly.type
_entity_poly.pdbx_seq_one_letter_code
_entity_poly.pdbx_strand_id
1 'polypeptide(L)'
;MDSVGSAASGKKVKLSAHERQAQAISKLLANPDKEIRIPDGPKEKSIRPPRDVMKNVTGSSAGAGSGEFHVYKQQRRREYERIQLMEEQNQKLKEKEEFDRKRAEVQHKDEAKTDKNRAKRTGEPDAKKPRLHNESVQRIEFKPKDESDDDDQEQA
;
A
#
# COMPACT_ATOMS: atom_id res chain seq x y z
N MET A 1 47.95 -33.12 26.02
CA MET A 1 48.00 -31.87 26.81
C MET A 1 46.85 -31.02 26.31
N ASP A 2 45.65 -31.41 26.71
CA ASP A 2 44.40 -30.93 26.15
C ASP A 2 44.06 -29.53 26.68
N SER A 3 43.85 -28.60 25.75
CA SER A 3 43.52 -27.21 26.04
C SER A 3 42.10 -27.08 26.59
N VAL A 4 41.98 -26.75 27.87
CA VAL A 4 40.71 -26.46 28.54
C VAL A 4 40.21 -25.08 28.12
N GLY A 5 39.45 -25.02 27.02
CA GLY A 5 38.76 -23.82 26.56
C GLY A 5 37.51 -23.56 27.41
N SER A 6 37.65 -22.69 28.42
CA SER A 6 36.58 -22.21 29.29
C SER A 6 35.44 -21.57 28.48
N ALA A 7 34.27 -22.22 28.46
CA ALA A 7 33.05 -21.67 27.90
C ALA A 7 32.50 -20.54 28.81
N ALA A 8 32.98 -19.32 28.60
CA ALA A 8 32.39 -18.14 29.21
C ALA A 8 31.01 -17.88 28.57
N SER A 9 29.95 -18.21 29.31
CA SER A 9 28.57 -17.81 29.00
C SER A 9 28.44 -16.28 29.11
N GLY A 10 28.80 -15.57 28.03
CA GLY A 10 28.68 -14.12 27.93
C GLY A 10 27.23 -13.65 28.02
N LYS A 11 26.96 -12.70 28.92
CA LYS A 11 25.67 -12.01 29.02
C LYS A 11 25.36 -11.35 27.67
N LYS A 12 24.24 -11.72 27.03
CA LYS A 12 23.78 -11.10 25.78
C LYS A 12 23.40 -9.64 26.06
N VAL A 13 24.27 -8.71 25.69
CA VAL A 13 24.00 -7.28 25.80
C VAL A 13 22.92 -6.91 24.78
N LYS A 14 22.01 -6.01 25.16
CA LYS A 14 21.02 -5.45 24.24
C LYS A 14 21.75 -4.50 23.27
N LEU A 15 22.05 -5.01 22.09
CA LEU A 15 22.75 -4.29 21.03
C LEU A 15 21.91 -3.09 20.54
N SER A 16 22.59 -1.98 20.24
CA SER A 16 21.98 -0.83 19.57
C SER A 16 21.44 -1.21 18.18
N ALA A 17 20.53 -0.42 17.60
CA ALA A 17 20.03 -0.63 16.24
C ALA A 17 21.18 -0.66 15.22
N HIS A 18 22.13 0.27 15.34
CA HIS A 18 23.31 0.34 14.48
C HIS A 18 24.24 -0.86 14.68
N GLU A 19 24.41 -1.32 15.92
CA GLU A 19 25.28 -2.46 16.25
C GLU A 19 24.72 -3.77 15.70
N ARG A 20 23.39 -3.96 15.70
CA ARG A 20 22.74 -5.10 15.05
C ARG A 20 22.94 -5.10 13.54
N GLN A 21 22.87 -3.94 12.91
CA GLN A 21 23.14 -3.80 11.48
C GLN A 21 24.61 -4.09 11.17
N ALA A 22 25.55 -3.53 11.95
CA ALA A 22 26.98 -3.78 11.79
C ALA A 22 27.33 -5.28 11.92
N GLN A 23 26.72 -6.00 12.88
CA GLN A 23 26.89 -7.44 13.00
C GLN A 23 26.29 -8.23 11.83
N ALA A 24 25.15 -7.80 11.28
CA ALA A 24 24.56 -8.42 10.10
C ALA A 24 25.45 -8.22 8.86
N ILE A 25 26.01 -7.02 8.70
CA ILE A 25 26.94 -6.68 7.62
C ILE A 25 28.24 -7.48 7.76
N SER A 26 28.85 -7.53 8.94
CA SER A 26 30.09 -8.29 9.16
C SER A 26 29.91 -9.79 8.86
N LYS A 27 28.74 -10.34 9.23
CA LYS A 27 28.39 -11.73 8.92
C LYS A 27 28.20 -11.97 7.42
N LEU A 28 27.62 -11.02 6.69
CA LEU A 28 27.42 -11.11 5.25
C LEU A 28 28.75 -11.03 4.50
N LEU A 29 29.62 -10.11 4.91
CA LEU A 29 30.95 -9.90 4.31
C LEU A 29 31.95 -11.01 4.63
N ALA A 30 31.71 -11.81 5.66
CA ALA A 30 32.58 -12.95 5.99
C ALA A 30 32.62 -14.02 4.90
N ASN A 31 31.57 -14.14 4.07
CA ASN A 31 31.51 -15.08 2.94
C ASN A 31 30.81 -14.41 1.74
N PRO A 32 31.53 -13.59 0.95
CA PRO A 32 30.92 -12.82 -0.15
C PRO A 32 30.45 -13.70 -1.32
N ASP A 33 31.03 -14.89 -1.51
CA ASP A 33 30.69 -15.79 -2.62
C ASP A 33 29.38 -16.57 -2.40
N LYS A 34 28.77 -16.47 -1.21
CA LYS A 34 27.55 -17.22 -0.88
C LYS A 34 26.32 -16.47 -1.39
N GLU A 35 25.53 -17.12 -2.23
CA GLU A 35 24.26 -16.57 -2.70
C GLU A 35 23.30 -16.26 -1.53
N ILE A 36 22.77 -15.03 -1.52
CA ILE A 36 21.85 -14.55 -0.50
C ILE A 36 20.43 -14.78 -0.98
N ARG A 37 19.72 -15.72 -0.33
CA ARG A 37 18.29 -15.93 -0.58
C ARG A 37 17.45 -14.89 0.17
N ILE A 38 16.93 -13.90 -0.55
CA ILE A 38 15.91 -13.00 -0.02
C ILE A 38 14.60 -13.79 0.09
N PRO A 39 13.93 -13.81 1.26
CA PRO A 39 12.66 -14.50 1.39
C PRO A 39 11.60 -13.80 0.54
N ASP A 40 10.77 -14.60 -0.14
CA ASP A 40 9.58 -14.09 -0.81
C ASP A 40 8.64 -13.42 0.21
N GLY A 41 7.86 -12.44 -0.25
CA GLY A 41 6.83 -11.80 0.56
C GLY A 41 5.80 -12.78 1.13
N PRO A 42 5.01 -12.35 2.13
CA PRO A 42 3.98 -13.19 2.73
C PRO A 42 2.99 -13.67 1.66
N LYS A 43 2.84 -14.99 1.54
CA LYS A 43 1.92 -15.61 0.58
C LYS A 43 0.49 -15.48 1.07
N GLU A 44 -0.43 -15.28 0.14
CA GLU A 44 -1.86 -15.29 0.46
C GLU A 44 -2.30 -16.68 0.93
N LYS A 45 -3.21 -16.71 1.90
CA LYS A 45 -3.80 -17.95 2.40
C LYS A 45 -4.62 -18.57 1.26
N SER A 46 -4.33 -19.81 0.91
CA SER A 46 -5.10 -20.56 -0.08
C SER A 46 -5.44 -21.95 0.43
N ILE A 47 -6.60 -22.44 0.04
CA ILE A 47 -7.05 -23.79 0.39
C ILE A 47 -6.71 -24.70 -0.77
N ARG A 48 -6.26 -25.92 -0.45
CA ARG A 48 -5.94 -26.92 -1.48
C ARG A 48 -7.18 -27.21 -2.32
N PRO A 49 -7.05 -27.27 -3.66
CA PRO A 49 -8.18 -27.58 -4.51
C PRO A 49 -8.77 -28.96 -4.15
N PRO A 50 -10.09 -29.14 -4.32
CA PRO A 50 -10.71 -30.44 -4.16
C PRO A 50 -10.08 -31.45 -5.13
N ARG A 51 -10.06 -32.72 -4.73
CA ARG A 51 -9.61 -33.80 -5.62
C ARG A 51 -10.71 -34.06 -6.64
N ASP A 52 -10.31 -34.24 -7.90
CA ASP A 52 -11.20 -34.50 -9.03
C ASP A 52 -11.95 -35.84 -8.87
N VAL A 53 -11.20 -36.92 -8.64
CA VAL A 53 -11.78 -38.27 -8.46
C VAL A 53 -11.46 -38.82 -7.07
N MET A 54 -12.51 -39.22 -6.35
CA MET A 54 -12.41 -39.96 -5.09
C MET A 54 -12.40 -41.46 -5.40
N LYS A 55 -11.33 -42.15 -5.01
CA LYS A 55 -11.13 -43.58 -5.35
C LYS A 55 -11.87 -44.55 -4.42
N ASN A 56 -12.39 -44.05 -3.30
CA ASN A 56 -12.93 -44.85 -2.21
C ASN A 56 -14.28 -44.27 -1.78
N VAL A 57 -15.20 -44.22 -2.74
CA VAL A 57 -16.61 -43.84 -2.55
C VAL A 57 -17.40 -45.11 -2.30
N THR A 58 -18.02 -45.21 -1.12
CA THR A 58 -18.94 -46.29 -0.79
C THR A 58 -20.27 -46.07 -1.53
N GLY A 59 -20.96 -47.15 -1.92
CA GLY A 59 -22.22 -47.07 -2.67
C GLY A 59 -23.32 -46.28 -1.93
N SER A 60 -24.24 -45.67 -2.68
CA SER A 60 -25.24 -44.74 -2.14
C SER A 60 -26.23 -45.34 -1.14
N SER A 61 -26.42 -46.67 -1.16
CA SER A 61 -27.27 -47.40 -0.22
C SER A 61 -26.50 -48.03 0.94
N ALA A 62 -25.17 -47.88 0.98
CA ALA A 62 -24.37 -48.40 2.08
C ALA A 62 -24.62 -47.58 3.36
N GLY A 63 -24.71 -48.26 4.50
CA GLY A 63 -24.91 -47.60 5.80
C GLY A 63 -23.70 -46.76 6.24
N ALA A 64 -23.90 -45.92 7.26
CA ALA A 64 -22.83 -45.10 7.83
C ALA A 64 -21.73 -45.98 8.45
N GLY A 65 -20.52 -45.89 7.90
CA GLY A 65 -19.34 -46.54 8.47
C GLY A 65 -18.72 -45.75 9.63
N SER A 66 -17.84 -46.38 10.40
CA SER A 66 -17.14 -45.74 11.53
C SER A 66 -16.24 -44.56 11.13
N GLY A 67 -15.78 -44.52 9.87
CA GLY A 67 -14.96 -43.44 9.33
C GLY A 67 -15.74 -42.23 8.80
N GLU A 68 -17.06 -42.37 8.59
CA GLU A 68 -17.86 -41.36 7.90
C GLU A 68 -17.92 -40.04 8.67
N PHE A 69 -17.99 -40.12 10.00
CA PHE A 69 -17.95 -38.94 10.88
C PHE A 69 -16.68 -38.11 10.66
N HIS A 70 -15.53 -38.76 10.51
CA HIS A 70 -14.27 -38.04 10.29
C HIS A 70 -14.21 -37.44 8.88
N VAL A 71 -14.77 -38.11 7.86
CA VAL A 71 -14.87 -37.55 6.50
C VAL A 71 -15.69 -36.26 6.53
N TYR A 72 -16.88 -36.29 7.12
CA TYR A 72 -17.73 -35.10 7.28
C TYR A 72 -17.03 -33.98 8.07
N LYS A 73 -16.40 -34.30 9.21
CA LYS A 73 -15.68 -33.31 10.02
C LYS A 73 -14.60 -32.59 9.23
N GLN A 74 -13.82 -33.32 8.43
CA GLN A 74 -12.77 -32.71 7.61
C GLN A 74 -13.32 -31.94 6.42
N GLN A 75 -14.38 -32.44 5.77
CA GLN A 75 -15.05 -31.73 4.67
C GLN A 75 -15.66 -30.42 5.16
N ARG A 76 -16.42 -30.45 6.26
CA ARG A 76 -17.04 -29.27 6.86
C ARG A 76 -16.02 -28.21 7.27
N ARG A 77 -14.92 -28.64 7.89
CA ARG A 77 -13.82 -27.73 8.23
C ARG A 77 -13.23 -27.05 7.00
N ARG A 78 -12.93 -27.82 5.94
CA ARG A 78 -12.41 -27.26 4.68
C ARG A 78 -13.39 -26.29 4.04
N GLU A 79 -14.68 -26.60 4.08
CA GLU A 79 -15.71 -25.76 3.49
C GLU A 79 -15.90 -24.45 4.25
N TYR A 80 -15.86 -24.48 5.58
CA TYR A 80 -15.87 -23.26 6.39
C TYR A 80 -14.64 -22.40 6.18
N GLU A 81 -13.45 -23.00 6.14
CA GLU A 81 -12.22 -22.28 5.79
C GLU A 81 -12.36 -21.63 4.40
N ARG A 82 -13.01 -22.32 3.43
CA ARG A 82 -13.22 -21.82 2.06
C ARG A 82 -14.16 -20.64 2.00
N ILE A 83 -15.30 -20.73 2.69
CA ILE A 83 -16.27 -19.64 2.76
C ILE A 83 -15.64 -18.43 3.45
N GLN A 84 -14.95 -18.63 4.58
CA GLN A 84 -14.26 -17.55 5.30
C GLN A 84 -13.20 -16.85 4.44
N LEU A 85 -12.41 -17.61 3.68
CA LEU A 85 -11.40 -17.02 2.78
C LEU A 85 -12.06 -16.17 1.68
N MET A 86 -13.14 -16.67 1.09
CA MET A 86 -13.90 -15.96 0.05
C MET A 86 -14.53 -14.67 0.59
N GLU A 87 -15.09 -14.71 1.80
CA GLU A 87 -15.64 -13.55 2.49
C GLU A 87 -14.54 -12.51 2.81
N GLU A 88 -13.40 -12.95 3.33
CA GLU A 88 -12.24 -12.08 3.62
C GLU A 88 -11.70 -11.41 2.34
N GLN A 89 -11.61 -12.17 1.24
CA GLN A 89 -11.20 -11.63 -0.07
C GLN A 89 -12.19 -10.59 -0.59
N ASN A 90 -13.49 -10.91 -0.56
CA ASN A 90 -14.54 -9.97 -0.99
C ASN A 90 -14.52 -8.68 -0.17
N GLN A 91 -14.31 -8.79 1.14
CA GLN A 91 -14.22 -7.63 2.02
C GLN A 91 -13.00 -6.75 1.67
N LYS A 92 -11.82 -7.36 1.50
CA LYS A 92 -10.61 -6.64 1.07
C LYS A 92 -10.76 -5.96 -0.29
N LEU A 93 -11.42 -6.62 -1.24
CA LEU A 93 -11.66 -6.05 -2.57
C LEU A 93 -12.55 -4.82 -2.48
N LYS A 94 -13.64 -4.87 -1.71
CA LYS A 94 -14.52 -3.72 -1.47
C LYS A 94 -13.79 -2.57 -0.81
N GLU A 95 -13.04 -2.84 0.26
CA GLU A 95 -12.26 -1.82 0.98
C GLU A 95 -11.22 -1.16 0.07
N LYS A 96 -10.56 -1.96 -0.78
CA LYS A 96 -9.59 -1.46 -1.74
C LYS A 96 -10.26 -0.58 -2.81
N GLU A 97 -11.39 -1.02 -3.36
CA GLU A 97 -12.13 -0.24 -4.35
C GLU A 97 -12.60 1.10 -3.77
N GLU A 98 -13.12 1.11 -2.55
CA GLU A 98 -13.51 2.34 -1.86
C GLU A 98 -12.31 3.26 -1.59
N PHE A 99 -11.18 2.69 -1.19
CA PHE A 99 -9.95 3.44 -0.96
C PHE A 99 -9.42 4.05 -2.26
N ASP A 100 -9.36 3.27 -3.34
CA ASP A 100 -8.87 3.72 -4.64
C ASP A 100 -9.79 4.82 -5.22
N ARG A 101 -11.11 4.68 -5.06
CA ARG A 101 -12.09 5.72 -5.44
C ARG A 101 -11.85 7.02 -4.67
N LYS A 102 -11.78 6.96 -3.34
CA LYS A 102 -11.52 8.14 -2.49
C LYS A 102 -10.18 8.79 -2.84
N ARG A 103 -9.14 7.98 -3.09
CA ARG A 103 -7.81 8.46 -3.48
C ARG A 103 -7.85 9.19 -4.83
N ALA A 104 -8.54 8.64 -5.82
CA ALA A 104 -8.69 9.27 -7.13
C ALA A 104 -9.45 10.61 -7.04
N GLU A 105 -10.52 10.67 -6.22
CA GLU A 105 -11.26 11.92 -5.98
C GLU A 105 -10.39 13.00 -5.33
N VAL A 106 -9.56 12.63 -4.35
CA VAL A 106 -8.62 13.57 -3.71
C VAL A 106 -7.55 14.03 -4.69
N GLN A 107 -6.95 13.10 -5.44
CA GLN A 107 -5.94 13.43 -6.46
C GLN A 107 -6.50 14.38 -7.51
N HIS A 108 -7.70 14.13 -8.04
CA HIS A 108 -8.33 15.02 -9.01
C HIS A 108 -8.60 16.43 -8.45
N LYS A 109 -9.02 16.54 -7.18
CA LYS A 109 -9.20 17.84 -6.51
C LYS A 109 -7.87 18.58 -6.34
N ASP A 110 -6.80 17.88 -5.98
CA ASP A 110 -5.48 18.46 -5.80
C ASP A 110 -4.84 18.87 -7.13
N GLU A 111 -5.02 18.08 -8.18
CA GLU A 111 -4.62 18.40 -9.56
C GLU A 111 -5.37 19.62 -10.07
N ALA A 112 -6.70 19.66 -9.96
CA ALA A 112 -7.49 20.82 -10.37
C ALA A 112 -7.09 22.11 -9.64
N LYS A 113 -6.75 22.05 -8.35
CA LYS A 113 -6.22 23.20 -7.61
C LYS A 113 -4.82 23.60 -8.09
N THR A 114 -3.95 22.61 -8.32
CA THR A 114 -2.58 22.82 -8.78
C THR A 114 -2.55 23.41 -10.18
N ASP A 115 -3.40 22.95 -11.08
CA ASP A 115 -3.53 23.44 -12.46
C ASP A 115 -4.11 24.84 -12.51
N LYS A 116 -5.14 25.15 -11.72
CA LYS A 116 -5.65 26.52 -11.56
C LYS A 116 -4.54 27.47 -11.07
N ASN A 117 -3.76 27.05 -10.09
CA ASN A 117 -2.66 27.85 -9.55
C ASN A 117 -1.48 27.97 -10.54
N ARG A 118 -1.20 26.91 -11.31
CA ARG A 118 -0.19 26.93 -12.38
C ARG A 118 -0.60 27.87 -13.50
N ALA A 119 -1.85 27.78 -13.96
CA ALA A 119 -2.42 28.66 -14.98
C ALA A 119 -2.37 30.13 -14.56
N LYS A 120 -2.63 30.44 -13.29
CA LYS A 120 -2.44 31.80 -12.75
C LYS A 120 -0.98 32.28 -12.82
N ARG A 121 -0.01 31.41 -12.52
CA ARG A 121 1.43 31.75 -12.56
C ARG A 121 2.01 31.84 -13.97
N THR A 122 1.56 31.01 -14.90
CA THR A 122 2.00 31.04 -16.30
C THR A 122 1.22 32.05 -17.12
N GLY A 123 -0.01 32.37 -16.70
CA GLY A 123 -0.84 33.43 -17.26
C GLY A 123 -0.45 34.82 -16.78
N GLU A 124 0.39 34.96 -15.74
CA GLU A 124 1.20 36.16 -15.56
C GLU A 124 2.30 36.13 -16.64
N PRO A 125 2.22 37.05 -17.62
CA PRO A 125 2.94 36.94 -18.87
C PRO A 125 4.44 37.18 -18.70
N ASP A 126 5.14 37.03 -19.82
CA ASP A 126 6.44 37.55 -20.26
C ASP A 126 6.89 38.96 -19.79
N ALA A 127 6.38 39.52 -18.69
CA ALA A 127 6.73 40.79 -18.06
C ALA A 127 8.07 40.77 -17.32
N LYS A 128 8.76 39.62 -17.26
CA LYS A 128 10.19 39.55 -16.87
C LYS A 128 11.15 39.62 -18.07
N LYS A 129 10.73 40.22 -19.19
CA LYS A 129 11.69 40.84 -20.11
C LYS A 129 12.22 42.10 -19.41
N PRO A 130 13.53 42.26 -19.18
CA PRO A 130 14.05 43.46 -18.53
C PRO A 130 13.72 44.66 -19.40
N ARG A 131 12.78 45.50 -18.95
CA ARG A 131 12.52 46.80 -19.55
C ARG A 131 13.70 47.70 -19.19
N LEU A 132 14.55 47.96 -20.19
CA LEU A 132 15.54 49.03 -20.13
C LEU A 132 14.81 50.34 -19.83
N HIS A 133 15.19 50.96 -18.72
CA HIS A 133 14.63 52.21 -18.19
C HIS A 133 14.89 53.35 -19.18
N ASN A 134 13.90 54.21 -19.44
CA ASN A 134 14.11 55.63 -19.77
C ASN A 134 12.81 56.45 -19.58
N GLU A 135 13.01 57.67 -19.09
CA GLU A 135 12.08 58.55 -18.38
C GLU A 135 11.00 59.19 -19.27
N SER A 136 9.77 59.26 -18.75
CA SER A 136 8.79 60.35 -18.96
C SER A 136 7.47 59.99 -18.28
N VAL A 137 7.37 60.29 -16.98
CA VAL A 137 6.12 60.14 -16.21
C VAL A 137 5.34 61.45 -16.33
N GLN A 138 4.36 61.51 -17.23
CA GLN A 138 3.27 62.48 -17.13
C GLN A 138 2.15 61.85 -16.29
N ARG A 139 1.94 62.44 -15.11
CA ARG A 139 0.95 62.07 -14.10
C ARG A 139 -0.45 62.42 -14.63
N ILE A 140 -1.25 61.41 -14.99
CA ILE A 140 -2.65 61.60 -15.39
C ILE A 140 -3.52 61.47 -14.14
N GLU A 141 -4.31 62.49 -13.87
CA GLU A 141 -5.22 62.61 -12.72
C GLU A 141 -6.40 61.63 -12.82
N PHE A 142 -6.76 61.01 -11.69
CA PHE A 142 -7.87 60.06 -11.57
C PHE A 142 -9.12 60.79 -11.05
N LYS A 143 -10.18 60.86 -11.87
CA LYS A 143 -11.54 61.16 -11.40
C LYS A 143 -12.23 59.85 -11.01
N PRO A 144 -12.80 59.73 -9.80
CA PRO A 144 -13.62 58.57 -9.44
C PRO A 144 -14.97 58.65 -10.17
N LYS A 145 -15.48 57.49 -10.62
CA LYS A 145 -16.84 57.37 -11.15
C LYS A 145 -17.56 56.24 -10.42
N ASP A 146 -18.77 56.58 -9.98
CA ASP A 146 -19.61 55.93 -8.99
C ASP A 146 -19.98 54.46 -9.24
N GLU A 147 -20.32 53.84 -8.11
CA GLU A 147 -21.00 52.56 -7.89
C GLU A 147 -22.22 52.37 -8.81
N SER A 148 -22.34 51.17 -9.37
CA SER A 148 -23.63 50.55 -9.67
C SER A 148 -23.51 49.04 -9.47
N ASP A 149 -24.22 48.57 -8.47
CA ASP A 149 -24.53 47.17 -8.16
C ASP A 149 -25.01 46.40 -9.39
N ASP A 150 -24.52 45.18 -9.56
CA ASP A 150 -25.22 44.13 -10.31
C ASP A 150 -25.11 42.81 -9.54
N ASP A 151 -26.25 42.42 -8.99
CA ASP A 151 -26.58 41.14 -8.37
C ASP A 151 -26.34 39.98 -9.36
N ASP A 152 -25.54 38.98 -8.98
CA ASP A 152 -25.58 37.67 -9.63
C ASP A 152 -26.11 36.60 -8.67
N GLN A 153 -27.30 36.15 -9.03
CA GLN A 153 -28.20 35.28 -8.30
C GLN A 153 -27.70 33.83 -8.21
N GLU A 154 -28.09 33.19 -7.10
CA GLU A 154 -28.25 31.74 -6.99
C GLU A 154 -28.94 31.13 -8.22
N GLN A 155 -28.37 30.04 -8.78
CA GLN A 155 -29.05 28.76 -8.98
C GLN A 155 -28.18 27.75 -9.77
N ALA A 156 -27.93 26.59 -9.14
CA ALA A 156 -28.04 25.21 -9.66
C ALA A 156 -27.19 24.23 -8.82
#